data_AF-A0A970XD47-F1
#
_entry.id   AF-A0A970XD47-F1
#
_cell.length_a   1.000
_cell.length_b   1.000
_cell.length_c   1.000
_cell.angle_alpha   90.00
_cell.angle_beta   90.00
_cell.angle_gamma   90.00
#
_symmetry.space_group_name_H-M   'P 1'
#
loop_
_entity.id
_entity.type
_entity.pdbx_description
1 polymer ?
#
loop_
_entity_poly.entity_id
_entity_poly.type
_entity_poly.pdbx_seq_one_letter_code
_entity_poly.pdbx_strand_id
1 'polypeptide(L)' 'TVLLLTVDGRQIGHSLGCTVGDCADILLEYGAVQASNLDGGSSTIMVYKGEVINKPSSTTNAGRLVPDAFIVDYADERE' A
#
# COMPACT_ATOMS: atom_id res chain seq x y z
N THR A 1 -4.72 -11.66 -12.08
CA THR A 1 -3.75 -11.16 -11.08
C THR A 1 -4.19 -9.79 -10.63
N VAL A 2 -4.08 -9.50 -9.33
CA VAL A 2 -4.26 -8.15 -8.79
C VAL A 2 -2.91 -7.72 -8.24
N LEU A 3 -2.52 -6.48 -8.52
CA LEU A 3 -1.31 -5.87 -7.98
C LEU A 3 -1.72 -4.83 -6.93
N LEU A 4 -1.14 -4.92 -5.75
CA LEU A 4 -1.27 -3.93 -4.68
C LEU A 4 0.12 -3.36 -4.42
N LEU A 5 0.26 -2.04 -4.58
CA LEU A 5 1.53 -1.33 -4.38
C LEU A 5 1.38 -0.38 -3.19
N THR A 6 2.35 -0.44 -2.28
CA THR A 6 2.55 0.56 -1.24
C THR A 6 3.97 1.09 -1.29
N VAL A 7 4.13 2.40 -1.20
CA VAL A 7 5.45 3.06 -1.13
C VAL A 7 5.50 3.88 0.14
N ASP A 8 6.46 3.56 1.02
CA ASP A 8 6.72 4.37 2.22
C ASP A 8 7.15 5.78 1.82
N GLY A 9 6.90 6.78 2.67
CA GLY A 9 7.30 8.15 2.37
C GLY A 9 7.61 9.00 3.59
N ARG A 10 8.12 10.22 3.33
CA ARG A 10 8.43 11.26 4.34
C ARG A 10 9.48 10.85 5.38
N GLN A 11 10.38 9.93 5.03
CA GLN A 11 11.38 9.38 5.95
C GLN A 11 12.79 9.51 5.37
N ILE A 12 13.52 10.51 5.85
CA ILE A 12 14.91 10.76 5.45
C ILE A 12 15.77 9.52 5.78
N GLY A 13 16.53 9.04 4.80
CA GLY A 13 17.39 7.87 4.93
C GLY A 13 16.69 6.51 4.78
N HIS A 14 15.37 6.49 4.53
CA HIS A 14 14.60 5.26 4.26
C HIS A 14 13.84 5.37 2.94
N SER A 15 12.80 6.22 2.92
CA SER A 15 12.03 6.50 1.71
C SER A 15 11.46 7.91 1.76
N LEU A 16 11.73 8.68 0.71
CA LEU A 16 11.16 10.01 0.54
C LEU A 16 9.70 9.94 0.02
N GLY A 17 9.28 8.78 -0.47
CA GLY A 17 8.05 8.60 -1.22
C GLY A 17 8.29 8.70 -2.72
N CYS A 18 7.20 8.69 -3.47
CA CYS A 18 7.23 8.76 -4.91
C CYS A 18 6.05 9.60 -5.41
N THR A 19 6.14 10.05 -6.65
CA THR A 19 5.03 10.69 -7.35
C THR A 19 4.03 9.63 -7.83
N VAL A 20 2.83 10.06 -8.23
CA VAL A 20 1.86 9.16 -8.86
C VAL A 20 2.39 8.61 -10.20
N GLY A 21 3.23 9.37 -10.90
CA GLY A 21 3.91 8.92 -12.13
C GLY A 21 4.85 7.76 -11.86
N ASP A 22 5.70 7.88 -10.82
CA ASP A 22 6.60 6.79 -10.41
C ASP A 22 5.82 5.51 -10.04
N CYS A 23 4.67 5.64 -9.35
CA CYS A 23 3.79 4.50 -9.07
C CYS A 23 3.28 3.84 -10.35
N ALA A 24 2.89 4.63 -11.35
CA ALA A 24 2.40 4.14 -12.62
C ALA A 24 3.50 3.39 -13.38
N ASP A 25 4.72 3.93 -13.40
CA ASP A 25 5.88 3.30 -14.03
C ASP A 25 6.24 1.97 -13.36
N ILE A 26 6.24 1.92 -12.03
CA ILE A 26 6.44 0.67 -11.27
C ILE A 26 5.37 -0.35 -11.63
N LEU A 27 4.09 0.04 -11.59
CA LEU A 27 3.00 -0.91 -11.91
C LEU A 27 3.08 -1.40 -13.36
N LEU A 28 3.46 -0.53 -14.31
CA LEU A 28 3.64 -0.88 -15.71
C LEU A 28 4.79 -1.88 -15.90
N GLU A 29 5.91 -1.70 -15.20
CA GLU A 29 7.04 -2.63 -15.20
C GLU A 29 6.62 -4.05 -14.75
N TYR A 30 5.70 -4.13 -13.79
CA TYR A 30 5.11 -5.39 -13.32
C TYR A 30 3.93 -5.89 -14.16
N GLY A 31 3.65 -5.26 -15.31
CA GLY A 31 2.65 -5.69 -16.28
C GLY A 31 1.22 -5.25 -15.98
N ALA A 32 1.03 -4.25 -15.13
CA ALA A 32 -0.29 -3.66 -14.93
C ALA A 32 -0.79 -3.03 -16.24
N VAL A 33 -1.98 -3.44 -16.69
CA VAL A 33 -2.65 -2.86 -17.87
C VAL A 33 -3.63 -1.74 -17.49
N GLN A 34 -4.06 -1.73 -16.23
CA GLN A 34 -4.94 -0.73 -15.63
C GLN A 34 -4.55 -0.56 -14.17
N ALA A 35 -4.56 0.68 -13.67
CA ALA A 35 -4.24 1.02 -12.29
C ALA A 35 -5.07 2.22 -11.82
N SER A 36 -5.34 2.28 -10.52
CA SER A 36 -5.97 3.44 -9.87
C SER A 36 -5.22 3.74 -8.59
N ASN A 37 -5.00 5.02 -8.31
CA ASN A 37 -4.35 5.45 -7.08
C ASN A 37 -5.36 5.45 -5.92
N LEU A 38 -4.93 4.97 -4.76
CA LEU A 38 -5.71 4.96 -3.51
C LEU A 38 -5.26 6.07 -2.55
N ASP A 39 -5.81 6.09 -1.33
CA ASP A 39 -5.33 7.00 -0.29
C ASP A 39 -3.86 6.71 0.06
N GLY A 40 -3.11 7.78 0.30
CA GLY A 40 -1.65 7.74 0.43
C GLY A 40 -1.14 8.36 1.74
N GLY A 41 0.13 8.76 1.73
CA GLY A 41 0.73 9.49 2.84
C GLY A 41 0.70 8.71 4.16
N SER A 42 0.15 9.31 5.22
CA SER A 42 0.08 8.68 6.55
C SER A 42 -0.94 7.54 6.64
N SER A 43 -1.81 7.39 5.63
CA SER A 43 -2.82 6.34 5.56
C SER A 43 -2.28 5.03 4.97
N THR A 44 -1.12 5.05 4.30
CA THR A 44 -0.56 3.86 3.64
C THR A 44 -0.04 2.85 4.65
N ILE A 45 -0.72 1.70 4.72
CA ILE A 45 -0.33 0.55 5.52
C ILE A 45 -0.53 -0.72 4.68
N MET A 46 0.46 -1.62 4.71
CA MET A 46 0.32 -2.99 4.23
C MET A 46 0.55 -3.95 5.39
N VAL A 47 -0.44 -4.80 5.64
CA VAL A 47 -0.36 -5.88 6.64
C VAL A 47 -0.30 -7.21 5.93
N TYR A 48 0.67 -8.04 6.29
CA TYR A 48 0.79 -9.40 5.78
C TYR A 48 0.87 -10.38 6.95
N LYS A 49 -0.09 -11.31 7.01
CA LYS A 49 -0.20 -12.33 8.07
C LYS A 49 -0.14 -11.75 9.50
N GLY A 50 -0.85 -10.65 9.72
CA GLY A 50 -0.96 -9.98 11.02
C GLY A 50 0.16 -8.97 11.32
N GLU A 51 1.19 -8.90 10.48
CA GLU A 51 2.33 -7.99 10.70
C GLU A 51 2.30 -6.84 9.70
N VAL A 52 2.58 -5.62 10.20
CA VAL A 52 2.80 -4.45 9.33
C VAL A 52 4.15 -4.63 8.65
N ILE A 53 4.16 -4.65 7.32
CA ILE A 53 5.39 -4.91 6.53
C ILE A 53 5.97 -3.67 5.84
N ASN A 54 5.26 -2.55 5.89
CA ASN A 54 5.77 -1.25 5.45
C ASN A 54 6.09 -0.36 6.67
N LYS A 55 6.64 0.83 6.47
CA LYS A 55 6.92 1.79 7.54
C LYS A 55 6.02 3.01 7.42
N PRO A 56 4.89 3.06 8.16
CA PRO A 56 3.94 4.16 8.08
C PRO A 56 4.60 5.52 8.39
N SER A 57 4.19 6.56 7.67
CA SER A 57 4.65 7.93 7.88
C SER A 57 3.88 8.68 8.99
N SER A 58 2.98 7.99 9.68
CA SER A 58 2.18 8.55 10.78
C SER A 58 3.01 8.70 12.06
N THR A 59 2.48 9.47 13.03
CA THR A 59 3.10 9.60 14.36
C THR A 59 3.08 8.31 15.18
N THR A 60 2.25 7.34 14.80
CA THR A 60 2.23 6.00 15.40
C THR A 60 2.75 4.95 14.42
N ASN A 61 3.36 3.89 14.94
CA ASN A 61 3.78 2.74 14.13
C ASN A 61 2.59 1.92 13.60
N ALA A 62 1.37 2.18 14.09
CA ALA A 62 0.13 1.54 13.63
C ALA A 62 -0.56 2.29 12.47
N GLY A 63 0.07 3.37 11.97
CA GLY A 63 -0.49 4.25 10.94
C GLY A 63 -1.69 5.08 11.41
N ARG A 64 -2.43 5.67 10.45
CA ARG A 64 -3.61 6.52 10.71
C ARG A 64 -4.90 5.69 10.64
N LEU A 65 -5.90 6.02 11.48
CA LEU A 65 -7.25 5.48 11.34
C LEU A 65 -7.87 5.87 9.99
N VAL A 66 -8.31 4.86 9.23
CA VAL A 66 -8.98 5.01 7.94
C VAL A 66 -10.35 4.34 7.99
N PRO A 67 -11.35 4.82 7.22
CA PRO A 67 -12.71 4.29 7.28
C PRO A 67 -12.90 2.97 6.52
N ASP A 68 -11.98 2.64 5.60
CA ASP A 68 -12.06 1.46 4.73
C ASP A 68 -10.67 0.90 4.38
N ALA A 69 -10.64 -0.36 3.92
CA ALA A 69 -9.43 -1.07 3.51
C ALA A 69 -9.75 -2.17 2.49
N PHE A 70 -8.75 -2.53 1.68
CA PHE A 70 -8.78 -3.75 0.87
C PHE A 70 -8.25 -4.93 1.69
N ILE A 71 -9.05 -5.98 1.85
CA ILE A 71 -8.67 -7.22 2.53
C ILE A 71 -8.60 -8.32 1.47
N VAL A 72 -7.45 -9.01 1.43
CA VAL A 72 -7.28 -10.22 0.61
C VAL A 72 -7.30 -11.40 1.57
N ASP A 73 -8.35 -12.20 1.46
CA ASP A 73 -8.52 -13.42 2.22
C ASP A 73 -8.82 -14.59 1.27
N TYR A 74 -8.75 -15.81 1.80
CA TYR A 74 -9.30 -16.95 1.11
C TYR A 74 -10.81 -16.72 0.93
N ALA A 75 -11.32 -17.07 -0.25
CA ALA A 75 -12.75 -17.23 -0.37
C ALA A 75 -13.15 -18.33 0.61
N ASP A 76 -14.08 -18.05 1.52
CA ASP A 76 -14.74 -19.12 2.28
C ASP A 76 -15.16 -20.19 1.27
N GLU A 77 -14.78 -21.44 1.51
CA GLU A 77 -15.52 -22.57 0.94
C GLU A 77 -16.92 -22.53 1.56
N ARG A 78 -17.77 -21.65 1.02
CA ARG A 78 -19.18 -21.69 1.32
C ARG A 78 -19.70 -22.98 0.68
N GLU A 79 -19.93 -24.00 1.51
CA GLU A 79 -20.98 -24.99 1.25
C GLU A 79 -22.34 -24.29 1.07
#